data_AF-A0A2W6B3U9-F1
#
_entry.id   AF-A0A2W6B3U9-F1
#
_cell.length_a   1.000
_cell.length_b   1.000
_cell.length_c   1.000
_cell.angle_alpha   90.00
_cell.angle_beta   90.00
_cell.angle_gamma   90.00
#
_symmetry.space_group_name_H-M   'P 1'
#
loop_
_entity.id
_entity.type
_entity.pdbx_description
1 polymer ?
#
loop_
_entity_poly.entity_id
_entity_poly.type
_entity_poly.pdbx_seq_one_letter_code
_entity_poly.pdbx_strand_id
1 'polypeptide(L)'
;MSTWQQHPGVRSGNRLTAGERAADVVRNGMGSWPFVFTFLGFMAIWAALNGNRGFDPYPFILLNLFLSMIAGLQGAILLTSAKRADSISSEVALHTLANTARLQELIETNTALTTTISELATQIHDHVFAED
;
A
#
# COMPACT_ATOMS: atom_id res chain seq x y z
N MET A 1 -4.10 -2.81 -7.95
CA MET A 1 -3.26 -3.96 -7.54
C MET A 1 -1.98 -3.36 -7.00
N SER A 2 -1.52 -3.72 -5.79
CA SER A 2 -0.37 -3.04 -5.17
C SER A 2 0.89 -3.28 -6.01
N THR A 3 1.64 -2.20 -6.27
CA THR A 3 2.84 -2.17 -7.12
C THR A 3 4.13 -2.50 -6.36
N TRP A 4 4.02 -2.92 -5.10
CA TRP A 4 5.17 -3.13 -4.22
C TRP A 4 6.19 -4.12 -4.79
N GLN A 5 5.72 -5.06 -5.62
CA GLN A 5 6.55 -6.04 -6.31
C GLN A 5 7.58 -5.42 -7.27
N GLN A 6 7.32 -4.22 -7.78
CA GLN A 6 8.25 -3.52 -8.68
C GLN A 6 9.35 -2.78 -7.92
N HIS A 7 9.21 -2.59 -6.61
CA HIS A 7 10.19 -1.88 -5.80
C HIS A 7 11.38 -2.81 -5.48
N PRO A 8 12.64 -2.43 -5.81
CA PRO A 8 13.80 -3.30 -5.71
C PRO A 8 14.12 -3.78 -4.29
N GLY A 9 13.66 -3.05 -3.27
CA GLY A 9 13.81 -3.41 -1.85
C GLY A 9 12.78 -4.40 -1.29
N VAL A 10 11.74 -4.77 -2.06
CA VAL A 10 10.62 -5.59 -1.53
C VAL A 10 10.81 -7.07 -1.84
N ARG A 11 10.73 -7.91 -0.81
CA ARG A 11 10.73 -9.38 -0.97
C ARG A 11 9.41 -9.84 -1.57
N SER A 12 9.48 -10.50 -2.73
CA SER A 12 8.33 -11.04 -3.46
C SER A 12 8.51 -12.53 -3.79
N GLY A 13 7.40 -13.25 -3.99
CA GLY A 13 7.40 -14.64 -4.48
C GLY A 13 8.00 -15.65 -3.48
N ASN A 14 8.94 -16.48 -3.94
CA ASN A 14 9.56 -17.56 -3.14
C ASN A 14 10.39 -17.07 -1.94
N ARG A 15 10.58 -15.76 -1.76
CA ARG A 15 11.26 -15.17 -0.59
C ARG A 15 10.30 -14.90 0.58
N LEU A 16 9.00 -15.16 0.39
CA LEU A 16 7.97 -15.07 1.41
C LEU A 16 7.85 -16.43 2.14
N THR A 17 7.78 -16.38 3.47
CA THR A 17 7.49 -17.53 4.32
C THR A 17 6.08 -18.06 4.05
N ALA A 18 5.82 -19.32 4.39
CA ALA A 18 4.50 -19.92 4.23
C ALA A 18 3.40 -19.14 4.99
N GLY A 19 3.74 -18.55 6.13
CA GLY A 19 2.83 -17.70 6.91
C GLY A 19 2.49 -16.39 6.21
N GLU A 20 3.47 -15.71 5.61
CA GLU A 20 3.25 -14.46 4.85
C GLU A 20 2.34 -14.71 3.64
N ARG A 21 2.52 -15.83 2.92
CA ARG A 21 1.62 -16.17 1.81
C ARG A 21 0.18 -16.43 2.27
N ALA A 22 0.00 -17.10 3.42
CA ALA A 22 -1.33 -17.35 3.96
C ALA A 22 -2.01 -16.04 4.39
N ALA A 23 -1.26 -15.13 5.03
CA ALA A 23 -1.75 -13.81 5.41
C ALA A 23 -2.17 -12.98 4.20
N ASP A 24 -1.42 -13.01 3.09
CA ASP A 24 -1.78 -12.31 1.85
C ASP A 24 -3.08 -12.84 1.22
N VAL A 25 -3.30 -14.15 1.26
CA VAL A 25 -4.55 -14.77 0.79
C VAL A 25 -5.74 -14.30 1.63
N VAL A 26 -5.59 -14.32 2.96
CA VAL A 26 -6.63 -13.85 3.88
C VAL A 26 -6.89 -12.35 3.71
N ARG A 27 -5.84 -11.54 3.59
CA ARG A 27 -5.91 -10.10 3.34
C ARG A 27 -6.64 -9.77 2.03
N ASN A 28 -6.38 -10.53 0.97
CA ASN A 28 -7.05 -10.34 -0.32
C ASN A 28 -8.50 -10.80 -0.32
N GLY A 29 -8.84 -11.86 0.43
CA GLY A 29 -10.22 -12.37 0.54
C GLY A 29 -11.11 -11.54 1.47
N MET A 30 -10.60 -11.15 2.63
CA MET A 30 -11.37 -10.49 3.69
C MET A 30 -11.61 -9.00 3.44
N GLY A 31 -10.78 -8.34 2.61
CA GLY A 31 -10.90 -6.93 2.25
C GLY A 31 -11.78 -6.64 1.01
N SER A 32 -12.70 -7.54 0.65
CA SER A 32 -13.52 -7.44 -0.55
C SER A 32 -15.00 -7.22 -0.21
N TRP A 33 -15.68 -6.31 -0.91
CA TRP A 33 -17.13 -6.06 -0.75
C TRP A 33 -18.03 -7.32 -0.83
N PRO A 34 -17.77 -8.33 -1.68
CA PRO A 34 -18.54 -9.58 -1.72
C PRO A 34 -18.47 -10.42 -0.44
N PHE A 35 -17.39 -10.30 0.35
CA PHE A 35 -17.25 -11.03 1.62
C PHE A 35 -18.28 -10.54 2.64
N VAL A 36 -18.46 -9.21 2.72
CA VAL A 36 -19.46 -8.58 3.58
C VAL A 36 -20.87 -9.03 3.19
N PHE A 37 -21.20 -9.03 1.88
CA PHE A 37 -22.50 -9.48 1.41
C PHE A 37 -22.76 -10.97 1.63
N THR A 38 -21.74 -11.83 1.45
CA THR A 38 -21.86 -13.27 1.74
C THR A 38 -22.16 -13.50 3.22
N PHE A 39 -21.49 -12.77 4.11
CA PHE A 39 -21.74 -12.86 5.55
C PHE A 39 -23.14 -12.37 5.92
N LEU A 40 -23.57 -11.23 5.37
CA LEU A 40 -24.94 -10.73 5.55
C LEU A 40 -26.00 -11.72 5.04
N GLY A 41 -25.77 -12.32 3.88
CA GLY A 41 -26.67 -13.31 3.29
C GLY A 41 -26.77 -14.58 4.13
N PHE A 42 -25.63 -15.11 4.59
CA PHE A 42 -25.59 -16.26 5.50
C PHE A 42 -26.36 -15.97 6.81
N MET A 43 -26.17 -14.76 7.37
CA MET A 43 -26.90 -14.33 8.56
C MET A 43 -28.41 -14.18 8.32
N ALA A 44 -28.82 -13.62 7.19
CA ALA A 44 -30.23 -13.50 6.83
C ALA A 44 -30.91 -14.87 6.68
N ILE A 45 -30.21 -15.83 6.06
CA ILE A 45 -30.66 -17.23 5.94
C ILE A 45 -30.79 -17.86 7.33
N TRP A 46 -29.78 -17.68 8.19
CA TRP A 46 -29.78 -18.24 9.54
C TRP A 46 -30.90 -17.66 10.43
N ALA A 47 -31.13 -16.35 10.33
CA ALA A 47 -32.20 -15.66 11.03
C ALA A 47 -33.59 -16.13 10.55
N ALA A 48 -33.78 -16.29 9.24
CA ALA A 48 -35.01 -16.81 8.67
C ALA A 48 -35.31 -18.25 9.12
N LEU A 49 -34.28 -19.10 9.23
CA LEU A 49 -34.41 -20.47 9.74
C LEU A 49 -34.75 -20.51 11.25
N ASN A 50 -34.21 -19.59 12.05
CA ASN A 50 -34.44 -19.56 13.51
C ASN A 50 -35.70 -18.79 13.95
N GLY A 51 -36.31 -17.97 13.08
CA GLY A 51 -37.48 -17.14 13.41
C GLY A 51 -38.76 -17.92 13.77
N ASN A 52 -38.79 -19.24 13.58
CA ASN A 52 -39.97 -20.08 13.82
C ASN A 52 -40.19 -20.51 15.29
N ARG A 53 -39.36 -20.06 16.24
CA ARG A 53 -39.37 -20.49 17.67
C ARG A 53 -39.75 -19.41 18.69
N GLY A 54 -40.41 -18.34 18.24
CA GLY A 54 -40.75 -17.17 19.06
C GLY A 54 -39.75 -16.04 18.83
N PHE A 55 -40.25 -14.81 18.72
CA PHE A 55 -39.41 -13.65 18.45
C PHE A 55 -38.62 -13.28 19.73
N ASP A 56 -37.34 -13.66 19.74
CA ASP A 56 -36.29 -13.40 20.74
C ASP A 56 -36.54 -13.85 22.22
N PRO A 57 -36.61 -15.16 22.50
CA PRO A 57 -36.44 -15.70 23.85
C PRO A 57 -34.99 -15.60 24.33
N TYR A 58 -34.78 -15.44 25.64
CA TYR A 58 -33.46 -15.50 26.27
C TYR A 58 -32.74 -16.81 25.90
N PRO A 59 -31.46 -16.81 25.44
CA PRO A 59 -30.50 -15.71 25.33
C PRO A 59 -30.63 -14.97 23.99
N PHE A 60 -30.55 -13.63 24.00
CA PHE A 60 -30.80 -12.76 22.85
C PHE A 60 -29.93 -13.06 21.62
N ILE A 61 -30.30 -14.07 20.83
CA ILE A 61 -29.48 -14.63 19.75
C ILE A 61 -29.35 -13.59 18.64
N LEU A 62 -30.42 -12.84 18.37
CA LEU A 62 -30.48 -11.83 17.32
C LEU A 62 -29.66 -10.60 17.69
N LEU A 63 -29.75 -10.14 18.94
CA LEU A 63 -28.97 -9.00 19.43
C LEU A 63 -27.47 -9.31 19.45
N ASN A 64 -27.08 -10.48 19.96
CA ASN A 64 -25.67 -10.91 19.99
C ASN A 64 -25.10 -11.06 18.57
N LEU A 65 -25.90 -11.60 17.64
CA LEU A 65 -25.51 -11.71 16.23
C LEU A 65 -25.32 -10.34 15.57
N PHE A 66 -26.22 -9.40 15.84
CA PHE A 66 -26.15 -8.04 15.32
C PHE A 66 -24.92 -7.28 15.86
N LEU A 67 -24.65 -7.40 17.16
CA LEU A 67 -23.46 -6.82 17.79
C LEU A 67 -22.16 -7.44 17.24
N SER A 68 -22.15 -8.77 17.03
CA SER A 68 -21.03 -9.47 16.39
C SER A 68 -20.81 -9.02 14.94
N MET A 69 -21.89 -8.73 14.21
CA MET A 69 -21.81 -8.20 12.84
C MET A 69 -21.20 -6.79 12.80
N ILE A 70 -21.59 -5.90 13.72
CA ILE A 70 -20.99 -4.57 13.83
C ILE A 70 -19.49 -4.69 14.12
N ALA A 71 -19.08 -5.57 15.02
CA ALA A 71 -17.67 -5.81 15.32
C ALA A 71 -16.90 -6.38 14.10
N GLY A 72 -17.49 -7.32 13.36
CA GLY A 72 -16.90 -7.87 12.14
C GLY A 72 -16.77 -6.83 11.01
N LEU A 73 -17.79 -6.00 10.84
CA LEU A 73 -17.81 -4.91 9.85
C LEU A 73 -16.72 -3.87 10.15
N GLN A 74 -16.48 -3.56 11.43
CA GLN A 74 -15.38 -2.68 11.84
C GLN A 74 -14.02 -3.23 11.38
N GLY A 75 -13.78 -4.54 11.56
CA GLY A 75 -12.55 -5.20 11.08
C GLY A 75 -12.39 -5.14 9.55
N ALA A 76 -13.47 -5.38 8.80
CA ALA A 76 -13.46 -5.33 7.35
C ALA A 76 -13.22 -3.92 6.79
N ILE A 77 -13.81 -2.89 7.40
CA ILE A 77 -13.59 -1.48 7.04
C ILE A 77 -12.15 -1.07 7.31
N LEU A 78 -11.59 -1.47 8.45
CA LEU A 78 -10.18 -1.22 8.80
C LEU A 78 -9.26 -1.85 7.76
N LEU A 79 -9.49 -3.10 7.39
CA LEU A 79 -8.67 -3.83 6.42
C LEU A 79 -8.76 -3.23 5.01
N THR A 80 -9.94 -2.79 4.60
CA THR A 80 -10.15 -2.13 3.30
C THR A 80 -9.41 -0.79 3.24
N SER A 81 -9.49 0.00 4.30
CA SER A 81 -8.77 1.27 4.43
C SER A 81 -7.26 1.06 4.42
N ALA A 82 -6.77 0.05 5.16
CA ALA A 82 -5.36 -0.33 5.17
C ALA A 82 -4.87 -0.78 3.78
N LYS A 83 -5.66 -1.56 3.04
CA LYS A 83 -5.33 -1.98 1.66
C LYS A 83 -5.23 -0.79 0.71
N ARG A 84 -6.15 0.17 0.81
CA ARG A 84 -6.10 1.39 -0.01
C ARG A 84 -4.87 2.25 0.32
N ALA A 85 -4.61 2.47 1.61
CA ALA A 85 -3.43 3.21 2.06
C ALA A 85 -2.13 2.56 1.57
N ASP A 86 -2.05 1.23 1.66
CA ASP A 86 -0.89 0.46 1.21
C ASP A 86 -0.67 0.51 -0.31
N SER A 87 -1.75 0.59 -1.11
CA SER A 87 -1.62 0.77 -2.56
C SER A 87 -1.05 2.14 -2.92
N ILE A 88 -1.45 3.19 -2.18
CA ILE A 88 -0.98 4.56 -2.40
C ILE A 88 0.49 4.67 -1.99
N SER A 89 0.86 4.13 -0.82
CA SER A 89 2.26 4.16 -0.36
C SER A 89 3.20 3.42 -1.32
N SER A 90 2.74 2.33 -1.92
CA SER A 90 3.50 1.63 -2.97
C SER A 90 3.78 2.51 -4.18
N GLU A 91 2.78 3.24 -4.65
CA GLU A 91 2.91 4.11 -5.83
C GLU A 91 3.83 5.29 -5.54
N VAL A 92 3.67 5.91 -4.36
CA VAL A 92 4.53 7.00 -3.88
C VAL A 92 5.98 6.53 -3.76
N ALA A 93 6.23 5.30 -3.28
CA ALA A 93 7.58 4.76 -3.17
C ALA A 93 8.27 4.64 -4.53
N LEU A 94 7.58 4.10 -5.54
CA LEU A 94 8.13 4.01 -6.91
C LEU A 94 8.38 5.39 -7.52
N HIS A 95 7.46 6.34 -7.33
CA HIS A 95 7.65 7.72 -7.77
C HIS A 95 8.84 8.38 -7.08
N THR A 96 9.00 8.15 -5.77
CA THR A 96 10.13 8.67 -5.00
C THR A 96 11.44 8.13 -5.54
N LEU A 97 11.55 6.82 -5.78
CA LEU A 97 12.75 6.23 -6.38
C LEU A 97 13.09 6.83 -7.74
N ALA A 98 12.11 6.95 -8.63
CA ALA A 98 12.31 7.52 -9.96
C ALA A 98 12.73 9.00 -9.88
N ASN A 99 12.14 9.76 -8.96
CA ASN A 99 12.51 11.15 -8.73
C ASN A 99 13.91 11.27 -8.14
N THR A 100 14.29 10.41 -7.18
CA THR A 100 15.64 10.40 -6.59
C THR A 100 16.70 10.15 -7.67
N ALA A 101 16.48 9.19 -8.57
CA ALA A 101 17.40 8.94 -9.68
C ALA A 101 17.57 10.16 -10.60
N ARG A 102 16.47 10.83 -10.97
CA ARG A 102 16.52 12.06 -11.77
C ARG A 102 17.20 13.22 -11.06
N LEU A 103 16.99 13.35 -9.75
CA LEU A 103 17.66 14.36 -8.94
C LEU A 103 19.18 14.14 -8.93
N GLN A 104 19.62 12.89 -8.84
CA GLN A 104 21.04 12.56 -8.92
C GLN A 104 21.63 12.93 -10.29
N GLU A 105 20.96 12.60 -11.39
CA GLU A 105 21.37 12.99 -12.75
C GLU A 105 21.49 14.52 -12.90
N LEU A 106 20.52 15.27 -12.36
CA LEU A 106 20.56 16.73 -12.37
C LEU A 106 21.72 17.29 -11.53
N ILE A 107 22.02 16.68 -10.39
CA ILE A 107 23.15 17.08 -9.54
C ILE A 107 24.48 16.80 -10.24
N GLU A 108 24.61 15.64 -10.88
CA GLU A 108 25.81 15.29 -11.66
C GLU A 108 26.01 16.26 -12.83
N THR A 109 24.94 16.60 -13.55
CA THR A 109 24.99 17.59 -14.63
C THR A 109 25.38 18.98 -14.12
N ASN A 110 24.79 19.44 -13.02
CA ASN A 110 25.16 20.73 -12.41
C ASN A 110 26.62 20.74 -11.96
N THR A 111 27.12 19.64 -11.40
CA THR A 111 28.52 19.50 -10.97
C THR A 111 29.45 19.59 -12.18
N ALA A 112 29.14 18.87 -13.26
CA ALA A 112 29.93 18.88 -14.50
C ALA A 112 29.94 20.25 -15.21
N LEU A 113 28.81 20.96 -15.22
CA LEU A 113 28.76 22.33 -15.74
C LEU A 113 29.62 23.26 -14.90
N THR A 114 29.57 23.10 -13.57
CA THR A 114 30.38 23.92 -12.64
C THR A 114 31.88 23.66 -12.83
N THR A 115 32.31 22.42 -13.03
CA THR A 115 33.72 22.11 -13.32
C THR A 115 34.15 22.69 -14.66
N THR A 116 33.30 22.60 -15.69
CA THR A 116 33.58 23.19 -17.02
C THR A 116 33.74 24.71 -16.94
N ILE A 117 32.87 25.39 -16.18
CA ILE A 117 32.99 26.84 -15.95
C ILE A 117 34.30 27.18 -15.23
N SER A 118 34.67 26.39 -14.22
CA SER A 118 35.93 26.60 -13.49
C SER A 118 37.16 26.43 -14.40
N GLU A 119 37.17 25.41 -15.26
CA GLU A 119 38.27 25.17 -16.21
C GLU A 119 38.40 26.30 -17.23
N LEU A 120 37.28 26.75 -17.80
CA LEU A 120 37.26 27.90 -18.72
C LEU A 120 37.75 29.18 -18.03
N ALA A 121 37.36 29.41 -16.78
CA ALA A 121 37.83 30.57 -16.02
C ALA A 121 39.35 30.51 -15.75
N THR A 122 39.89 29.33 -15.43
CA THR A 122 41.34 29.12 -15.29
C THR A 122 42.07 29.32 -16.61
N GLN A 123 41.54 28.80 -17.71
CA GLN A 123 42.16 28.97 -19.03
C GLN A 123 42.22 30.44 -19.46
N ILE A 124 41.14 31.21 -19.22
CA ILE A 124 41.13 32.65 -19.49
C ILE A 124 42.15 33.37 -18.61
N HIS A 125 42.23 33.03 -17.32
CA HIS A 125 43.23 33.59 -16.42
C HIS A 125 44.65 33.35 -16.96
N ASP A 126 45.00 32.09 -17.26
CA ASP A 126 46.33 31.74 -17.77
C ASP A 126 46.66 32.43 -19.10
N HIS A 127 45.68 32.62 -19.99
CA HIS A 127 45.90 33.29 -21.27
C HIS A 127 46.15 34.80 -21.11
N VAL A 128 45.38 35.46 -20.24
CA VAL A 128 45.51 36.90 -19.96
C VAL A 128 46.83 37.23 -19.27
N PHE A 129 47.31 36.39 -18.36
CA PHE A 129 48.56 36.62 -17.63
C PHE A 129 49.82 36.10 -18.33
N ALA A 130 49.70 35.43 -19.47
CA ALA A 130 50.83 35.00 -20.30
C ALA A 130 51.22 36.04 -21.38
N GLU A 131 50.40 37.08 -21.59
CA GLU A 131 50.63 38.17 -22.56
C GLU A 131 51.33 39.41 -21.96
N ASP A 132 51.57 39.45 -20.65
CA ASP A 132 52.35 40.47 -19.91
C ASP A 132 53.78 39.98 -19.59
#